data_AF-A0A226NLS3-F1
#
_entry.id   AF-A0A226NLS3-F1
#
_cell.length_a   1.000
_cell.length_b   1.000
_cell.length_c   1.000
_cell.angle_alpha   90.00
_cell.angle_beta   90.00
_cell.angle_gamma   90.00
#
_symmetry.space_group_name_H-M   'P 1'
#
loop_
_entity.id
_entity.type
_entity.pdbx_description
1 polymer ?
#
loop_
_entity_poly.entity_id
_entity_poly.type
_entity_poly.pdbx_seq_one_letter_code
_entity_poly.pdbx_strand_id
1 'polypeptide(L)'
;MASQRCFANRFDDYAGSLAAAPDKEAAVPLVTATIERILGELPPLGGGGAGGPRGCQGGLYGGVAGVAYMLYHVAQCPLFAPSREAYLRAARRLVDACLLYQEASGEADADTRAAFLLGGAGVYAVAALVYRALGLPDFARPLGKFRELSEVCAPLSFLECGSDELFVGRAGYLCAALVLKQRLGMEVLTPAQIKSICLAILESGKQYAVKKRKPFPLMYSYYGTEYLGAAHGLSSILQMLLSYFEYLQPADQELVWQSVDFLMDQEQNSNWPPELGETIERENELVHWCHGAPGSFPIDAMHGQMFFYVW
;
A
#
# COMPACT_ATOMS: atom_id res chain seq x y z
N MET A 1 31.67 -16.09 0.26
CA MET A 1 30.79 -16.61 -0.79
C MET A 1 29.94 -15.43 -1.25
N ALA A 2 29.97 -15.06 -2.53
CA ALA A 2 29.08 -14.02 -3.03
C ALA A 2 27.64 -14.46 -2.75
N SER A 3 26.95 -13.72 -1.90
CA SER A 3 25.56 -14.00 -1.50
C SER A 3 24.67 -13.59 -2.67
N GLN A 4 24.41 -14.51 -3.59
CA GLN A 4 23.47 -14.26 -4.68
C GLN A 4 22.07 -14.10 -4.09
N ARG A 5 21.42 -12.95 -4.35
CA ARG A 5 20.10 -12.59 -3.78
C ARG A 5 18.91 -13.25 -4.49
N CYS A 6 19.17 -14.03 -5.54
CA CYS A 6 18.16 -14.71 -6.33
C CYS A 6 18.55 -16.17 -6.63
N PHE A 7 17.53 -17.01 -6.84
CA PHE A 7 17.73 -18.33 -7.43
C PHE A 7 17.72 -18.21 -8.95
N ALA A 8 18.49 -19.05 -9.64
CA ALA A 8 18.37 -19.18 -11.09
C ALA A 8 16.94 -19.62 -11.45
N ASN A 9 16.26 -18.84 -12.31
CA ASN A 9 14.96 -19.21 -12.83
C ASN A 9 15.08 -20.51 -13.64
N ARG A 10 14.31 -21.53 -13.25
CA ARG A 10 14.33 -22.86 -13.89
C ARG A 10 13.16 -23.08 -14.84
N PHE A 11 12.29 -22.10 -14.98
CA PHE A 11 11.14 -22.17 -15.85
C PHE A 11 11.52 -21.64 -17.24
N ASP A 12 11.03 -22.31 -18.27
CA ASP A 12 11.23 -21.87 -19.66
C ASP A 12 10.49 -20.56 -19.92
N ASP A 13 11.04 -19.75 -20.83
CA ASP A 13 10.35 -18.54 -21.31
C ASP A 13 9.06 -18.92 -22.05
N TYR A 14 8.10 -18.00 -22.02
CA TYR A 14 6.81 -18.21 -22.66
C TYR A 14 6.96 -18.39 -24.18
N ALA A 15 6.60 -19.58 -24.68
CA ALA A 15 6.76 -19.97 -26.08
C ALA A 15 5.62 -19.51 -27.03
N GLY A 16 4.77 -18.56 -26.60
CA GLY A 16 3.71 -18.01 -27.46
C GLY A 16 2.41 -18.83 -27.53
N SER A 17 2.31 -19.97 -26.84
CA SER A 17 1.07 -20.75 -26.72
C SER A 17 0.72 -21.03 -25.27
N LEU A 18 -0.53 -20.75 -24.89
CA LEU A 18 -1.13 -21.19 -23.60
C LEU A 18 -1.44 -22.70 -23.56
N ALA A 19 -0.96 -23.47 -24.55
CA ALA A 19 -1.17 -24.90 -24.61
C ALA A 19 -0.42 -25.54 -23.42
N ALA A 20 -1.18 -25.88 -22.38
CA ALA A 20 -0.77 -26.31 -21.04
C ALA A 20 -0.66 -25.21 -19.95
N ALA A 21 -1.40 -24.09 -20.06
CA ALA A 21 -1.67 -23.29 -18.86
C ALA A 21 -2.36 -24.20 -17.83
N PRO A 22 -1.78 -24.43 -16.64
CA PRO A 22 -2.40 -25.27 -15.63
C PRO A 22 -3.79 -24.71 -15.31
N ASP A 23 -4.74 -25.61 -15.14
CA ASP A 23 -6.08 -25.26 -14.70
C ASP A 23 -5.98 -24.35 -13.45
N LYS A 24 -6.71 -23.24 -13.44
CA LYS A 24 -6.72 -22.31 -12.30
C LYS A 24 -7.16 -23.03 -11.03
N GLU A 25 -7.92 -24.10 -11.17
CA GLU A 25 -8.36 -24.99 -10.09
C GLU A 25 -7.18 -25.74 -9.43
N ALA A 26 -6.08 -25.98 -10.15
CA ALA A 26 -4.88 -26.60 -9.60
C ALA A 26 -4.19 -25.74 -8.52
N ALA A 27 -4.43 -24.43 -8.51
CA ALA A 27 -3.91 -23.53 -7.48
C ALA A 27 -4.74 -23.59 -6.17
N VAL A 28 -5.98 -24.07 -6.21
CA VAL A 28 -6.90 -24.04 -5.06
C VAL A 28 -6.36 -24.82 -3.85
N PRO A 29 -5.81 -26.05 -4.00
CA PRO A 29 -5.21 -26.76 -2.86
C PRO A 29 -3.99 -26.04 -2.28
N LEU A 30 -3.14 -25.44 -3.13
CA LEU A 30 -1.93 -24.71 -2.70
C LEU A 30 -2.30 -23.46 -1.88
N VAL A 31 -3.27 -22.68 -2.37
CA VAL A 31 -3.77 -21.49 -1.68
C VAL A 31 -4.46 -21.89 -0.38
N THR A 32 -5.32 -22.92 -0.39
CA THR A 32 -5.99 -23.42 0.82
C THR A 32 -4.99 -23.85 1.89
N ALA A 33 -4.00 -24.67 1.53
CA ALA A 33 -2.96 -25.13 2.46
C ALA A 33 -2.12 -23.95 3.01
N THR A 34 -1.85 -22.95 2.17
CA THR A 34 -1.14 -21.73 2.60
C THR A 34 -1.97 -20.94 3.61
N ILE A 35 -3.26 -20.76 3.37
CA ILE A 35 -4.18 -20.09 4.31
C ILE A 35 -4.24 -20.84 5.63
N GLU A 36 -4.40 -22.17 5.60
CA GLU A 36 -4.45 -23.00 6.80
C GLU A 36 -3.19 -22.89 7.64
N ARG A 37 -2.01 -22.90 7.00
CA ARG A 37 -0.73 -22.67 7.68
C ARG A 37 -0.67 -21.29 8.33
N ILE A 38 -1.02 -20.23 7.60
CA ILE A 38 -1.03 -18.86 8.13
C ILE A 38 -1.98 -18.76 9.33
N LEU A 39 -3.19 -19.33 9.24
CA LEU A 39 -4.16 -19.33 10.32
C LEU A 39 -3.69 -20.13 11.54
N GLY A 40 -2.93 -21.20 11.35
CA GLY A 40 -2.34 -22.01 12.42
C GLY A 40 -1.20 -21.33 13.16
N GLU A 41 -0.54 -20.35 12.54
CA GLU A 41 0.57 -19.58 13.12
C GLU A 41 0.12 -18.24 13.74
N LEU A 42 -1.18 -17.93 13.70
CA LEU A 42 -1.69 -16.67 14.22
C LEU A 42 -1.44 -16.52 15.74
N PRO A 43 -0.99 -15.34 16.19
CA PRO A 43 -0.84 -15.08 17.60
C PRO A 43 -2.22 -15.06 18.30
N PRO A 44 -2.28 -15.35 19.61
CA PRO A 44 -3.51 -15.22 20.38
C PRO A 44 -4.09 -13.81 20.29
N LEU A 45 -5.37 -13.71 19.91
CA LEU A 45 -6.08 -12.43 19.75
C LEU A 45 -6.52 -11.82 21.11
N GLY A 46 -6.33 -12.53 22.23
CA GLY A 46 -6.66 -12.08 23.58
C GLY A 46 -5.57 -12.40 24.61
N GLY A 47 -5.26 -11.44 25.49
CA GLY A 47 -4.30 -11.59 26.58
C GLY A 47 -4.09 -10.28 27.35
N GLY A 48 -4.79 -10.12 28.49
CA GLY A 48 -4.74 -8.96 29.38
C GLY A 48 -3.50 -8.89 30.26
N GLY A 49 -2.37 -8.51 29.68
CA GLY A 49 -1.19 -8.02 30.38
C GLY A 49 -0.73 -6.70 29.74
N ALA A 50 0.14 -5.95 30.40
CA ALA A 50 0.52 -4.55 30.12
C ALA A 50 1.19 -4.25 28.75
N GLY A 51 0.94 -5.06 27.71
CA GLY A 51 1.47 -4.89 26.35
C GLY A 51 0.48 -5.16 25.20
N GLY A 52 -0.83 -5.26 25.47
CA GLY A 52 -1.87 -5.46 24.44
C GLY A 52 -1.73 -6.76 23.62
N PRO A 53 -2.68 -7.09 22.73
CA PRO A 53 -2.54 -8.20 21.80
C PRO A 53 -1.34 -7.97 20.87
N ARG A 54 -0.23 -8.69 21.11
CA ARG A 54 1.03 -8.64 20.33
C ARG A 54 0.84 -8.82 18.82
N GLY A 55 -0.27 -9.42 18.37
CA GLY A 55 -0.57 -9.63 16.95
C GLY A 55 -1.24 -8.46 16.23
N CYS A 56 -1.81 -7.49 16.96
CA CYS A 56 -2.50 -6.35 16.34
C CYS A 56 -1.55 -5.19 16.00
N GLN A 57 -0.31 -5.22 16.51
CA GLN A 57 0.73 -4.27 16.14
C GLN A 57 1.20 -4.51 14.70
N GLY A 58 1.49 -3.44 13.96
CA GLY A 58 2.04 -3.50 12.60
C GLY A 58 1.01 -3.44 11.46
N GLY A 59 -0.26 -3.12 11.76
CA GLY A 59 -1.28 -2.83 10.75
C GLY A 59 -1.46 -3.96 9.73
N LEU A 60 -1.54 -3.60 8.45
CA LEU A 60 -1.62 -4.55 7.33
C LEU A 60 -0.26 -5.18 7.00
N TYR A 61 0.84 -4.49 7.28
CA TYR A 61 2.17 -4.91 6.86
C TYR A 61 2.71 -6.07 7.69
N GLY A 62 2.63 -5.96 9.02
CA GLY A 62 3.18 -6.96 9.96
C GLY A 62 2.15 -7.52 10.94
N GLY A 63 0.92 -7.01 10.93
CA GLY A 63 -0.13 -7.37 11.89
C GLY A 63 -1.22 -8.26 11.31
N VAL A 64 -2.11 -8.73 12.19
CA VAL A 64 -3.24 -9.61 11.80
C VAL A 64 -4.28 -8.94 10.91
N ALA A 65 -4.27 -7.61 10.78
CA ALA A 65 -5.11 -6.91 9.80
C ALA A 65 -4.71 -7.26 8.35
N GLY A 66 -3.43 -7.54 8.09
CA GLY A 66 -2.96 -8.04 6.78
C GLY A 66 -3.55 -9.42 6.46
N VAL A 67 -3.60 -10.31 7.46
CA VAL A 67 -4.24 -11.63 7.32
C VAL A 67 -5.75 -11.49 7.09
N ALA A 68 -6.42 -10.55 7.78
CA ALA A 68 -7.82 -10.25 7.53
C ALA A 68 -8.05 -9.79 6.08
N TYR A 69 -7.15 -8.96 5.56
CA TYR A 69 -7.21 -8.46 4.18
C TYR A 69 -6.97 -9.57 3.15
N MET A 70 -5.99 -10.44 3.37
CA MET A 70 -5.77 -11.64 2.58
C MET A 70 -7.04 -12.50 2.50
N LEU A 71 -7.66 -12.80 3.64
CA LEU A 71 -8.90 -13.61 3.69
C LEU A 71 -10.06 -12.92 2.96
N TYR A 72 -10.17 -11.58 3.07
CA TYR A 72 -11.16 -10.81 2.32
C TYR A 72 -10.99 -10.98 0.81
N HIS A 73 -9.76 -10.87 0.29
CA HIS A 73 -9.48 -11.03 -1.14
C HIS A 73 -9.75 -12.44 -1.63
N VAL A 74 -9.31 -13.47 -0.90
CA VAL A 74 -9.61 -14.88 -1.24
C VAL A 74 -11.13 -15.09 -1.30
N ALA A 75 -11.88 -14.51 -0.37
CA ALA A 75 -13.33 -14.60 -0.36
C ALA A 75 -14.03 -13.89 -1.53
N GLN A 76 -13.35 -12.97 -2.24
CA GLN A 76 -13.87 -12.36 -3.48
C GLN A 76 -13.65 -13.24 -4.70
N CYS A 77 -12.76 -14.24 -4.64
CA CYS A 77 -12.46 -15.11 -5.75
C CYS A 77 -13.54 -16.19 -5.93
N PRO A 78 -14.14 -16.34 -7.12
CA PRO A 78 -15.18 -17.35 -7.37
C PRO A 78 -14.74 -18.79 -7.08
N LEU A 79 -13.44 -19.10 -7.23
CA LEU A 79 -12.89 -20.44 -6.95
C LEU A 79 -13.04 -20.85 -5.48
N PHE A 80 -13.18 -19.88 -4.58
CA PHE A 80 -13.33 -20.10 -3.14
C PHE A 80 -14.76 -19.81 -2.66
N ALA A 81 -15.75 -19.74 -3.55
CA ALA A 81 -17.15 -19.52 -3.20
C ALA A 81 -17.68 -20.47 -2.09
N PRO A 82 -17.33 -21.77 -2.06
CA PRO A 82 -17.75 -22.67 -0.99
C PRO A 82 -17.22 -22.27 0.40
N SER A 83 -16.01 -21.71 0.46
CA SER A 83 -15.35 -21.30 1.71
C SER A 83 -15.50 -19.81 2.04
N ARG A 84 -16.11 -19.03 1.14
CA ARG A 84 -16.24 -17.56 1.22
C ARG A 84 -16.67 -17.11 2.61
N GLU A 85 -17.76 -17.68 3.11
CA GLU A 85 -18.37 -17.28 4.37
C GLU A 85 -17.46 -17.60 5.57
N ALA A 86 -16.75 -18.73 5.54
CA ALA A 86 -15.79 -19.10 6.58
C ALA A 86 -14.60 -18.12 6.60
N TYR A 87 -14.07 -17.75 5.43
CA TYR A 87 -12.98 -16.78 5.33
C TYR A 87 -13.39 -15.38 5.79
N LEU A 88 -14.58 -14.90 5.41
CA LEU A 88 -15.06 -13.60 5.88
C LEU A 88 -15.31 -13.56 7.40
N ARG A 89 -15.81 -14.65 8.00
CA ARG A 89 -15.94 -14.74 9.46
C ARG A 89 -14.58 -14.78 10.17
N ALA A 90 -13.60 -15.46 9.60
CA ALA A 90 -12.24 -15.42 10.12
C ALA A 90 -11.64 -14.01 10.02
N ALA A 91 -11.78 -13.35 8.86
CA ALA A 91 -11.34 -11.97 8.64
C ALA A 91 -12.00 -11.01 9.64
N ARG A 92 -13.30 -11.16 9.89
CA ARG A 92 -14.03 -10.36 10.87
C ARG A 92 -13.43 -10.49 12.27
N ARG A 93 -13.17 -11.71 12.74
CA ARG A 93 -12.57 -11.91 14.08
C ARG A 93 -11.22 -11.19 14.23
N LEU A 94 -10.40 -11.22 13.19
CA LEU A 94 -9.10 -10.55 13.19
C LEU A 94 -9.24 -9.03 13.19
N VAL A 95 -10.13 -8.48 12.36
CA VAL A 95 -10.31 -7.02 12.27
C VAL A 95 -11.03 -6.44 13.49
N ASP A 96 -11.97 -7.19 14.09
CA ASP A 96 -12.63 -6.79 15.35
C ASP A 96 -11.59 -6.67 16.47
N ALA A 97 -10.64 -7.61 16.55
CA ALA A 97 -9.52 -7.53 17.50
C ALA A 97 -8.59 -6.33 17.23
N CYS A 98 -8.35 -6.00 15.95
CA CYS A 98 -7.58 -4.81 15.57
C CYS A 98 -8.30 -3.51 15.96
N LEU A 99 -9.61 -3.42 15.74
CA LEU A 99 -10.40 -2.25 16.12
C LEU A 99 -10.42 -2.04 17.64
N LEU A 100 -10.60 -3.12 18.41
CA LEU A 100 -10.51 -3.06 19.87
C LEU A 100 -9.11 -2.61 20.33
N TYR A 101 -8.06 -3.09 19.65
CA TYR A 101 -6.70 -2.64 19.93
C TYR A 101 -6.53 -1.14 19.66
N GLN A 102 -7.04 -0.63 18.53
CA GLN A 102 -6.99 0.80 18.20
C GLN A 102 -7.74 1.65 19.23
N GLU A 103 -8.88 1.17 19.73
CA GLU A 103 -9.66 1.87 20.77
C GLU A 103 -9.00 1.81 22.15
N ALA A 104 -8.43 0.67 22.53
CA ALA A 104 -7.84 0.45 23.86
C ALA A 104 -6.44 1.07 24.00
N SER A 105 -5.66 1.10 22.92
CA SER A 105 -4.30 1.64 22.94
C SER A 105 -4.31 3.17 23.02
N GLY A 106 -5.45 3.81 22.74
CA GLY A 106 -5.63 5.26 22.80
C GLY A 106 -4.66 5.99 21.89
N GLU A 107 -4.97 6.14 20.60
CA GLU A 107 -4.14 6.87 19.63
C GLU A 107 -2.62 6.66 19.79
N ALA A 108 -2.19 5.42 20.09
CA ALA A 108 -0.88 5.13 20.71
C ALA A 108 0.34 5.52 19.87
N ASP A 109 0.12 5.95 18.64
CA ASP A 109 1.10 6.66 17.85
C ASP A 109 0.35 7.61 16.90
N ALA A 110 0.41 8.91 17.21
CA ALA A 110 -0.22 9.96 16.42
C ALA A 110 0.26 9.91 14.95
N ASP A 111 1.50 9.47 14.75
CA ASP A 111 2.19 9.43 13.47
C ASP A 111 1.67 8.31 12.57
N THR A 112 1.28 7.16 13.13
CA THR A 112 0.73 6.04 12.36
C THR A 112 -0.80 6.01 12.32
N ARG A 113 -1.49 6.94 12.96
CA ARG A 113 -2.97 6.96 12.98
C ARG A 113 -3.57 7.02 11.57
N ALA A 114 -2.99 7.81 10.67
CA ALA A 114 -3.41 7.92 9.27
C ALA A 114 -2.71 6.93 8.33
N ALA A 115 -1.77 6.11 8.84
CA ALA A 115 -1.00 5.18 8.05
C ALA A 115 -1.86 4.07 7.46
N PHE A 116 -1.67 3.78 6.17
CA PHE A 116 -2.37 2.68 5.50
C PHE A 116 -1.77 1.33 5.89
N LEU A 117 -0.49 1.10 5.62
CA LEU A 117 0.11 -0.22 5.82
C LEU A 117 0.45 -0.50 7.27
N LEU A 118 0.86 0.52 8.03
CA LEU A 118 1.34 0.35 9.40
C LEU A 118 0.33 0.70 10.49
N GLY A 119 -0.82 1.30 10.16
CA GLY A 119 -1.66 1.89 11.19
C GLY A 119 -3.15 1.95 10.91
N GLY A 120 -3.78 2.98 11.49
CA GLY A 120 -5.22 3.01 11.72
C GLY A 120 -6.04 3.05 10.43
N ALA A 121 -5.60 3.79 9.42
CA ALA A 121 -6.32 3.93 8.16
C ALA A 121 -6.53 2.58 7.47
N GLY A 122 -5.51 1.73 7.43
CA GLY A 122 -5.64 0.38 6.88
C GLY A 122 -6.58 -0.51 7.67
N VAL A 123 -6.50 -0.48 9.00
CA VAL A 123 -7.41 -1.27 9.87
C VAL A 123 -8.87 -0.87 9.62
N TYR A 124 -9.16 0.43 9.58
CA TYR A 124 -10.51 0.92 9.27
C TYR A 124 -10.95 0.56 7.86
N ALA A 125 -10.06 0.65 6.87
CA ALA A 125 -10.36 0.28 5.50
C ALA A 125 -10.75 -1.21 5.40
N VAL A 126 -9.92 -2.11 5.94
CA VAL A 126 -10.18 -3.55 5.93
C VAL A 126 -11.46 -3.89 6.69
N ALA A 127 -11.71 -3.25 7.83
CA ALA A 127 -12.94 -3.44 8.59
C ALA A 127 -14.18 -3.09 7.76
N ALA A 128 -14.15 -1.95 7.07
CA ALA A 128 -15.28 -1.52 6.23
C ALA A 128 -15.53 -2.52 5.08
N LEU A 129 -14.46 -3.02 4.44
CA LEU A 129 -14.55 -4.02 3.37
C LEU A 129 -15.13 -5.34 3.85
N VAL A 130 -14.62 -5.87 4.98
CA VAL A 130 -15.08 -7.14 5.56
C VAL A 130 -16.54 -7.03 6.01
N TYR A 131 -16.89 -5.95 6.71
CA TYR A 131 -18.27 -5.75 7.18
C TYR A 131 -19.24 -5.60 6.02
N ARG A 132 -18.86 -4.86 4.96
CA ARG A 132 -19.66 -4.74 3.74
C ARG A 132 -19.85 -6.10 3.07
N ALA A 133 -18.80 -6.90 2.93
CA ALA A 133 -18.88 -8.22 2.29
C ALA A 133 -19.73 -9.23 3.08
N LEU A 134 -19.85 -9.07 4.39
CA LEU A 134 -20.74 -9.83 5.26
C LEU A 134 -22.18 -9.28 5.31
N GLY A 135 -22.46 -8.17 4.63
CA GLY A 135 -23.77 -7.52 4.67
C GLY A 135 -24.09 -6.85 6.02
N LEU A 136 -23.08 -6.55 6.83
CA LEU A 136 -23.27 -5.92 8.14
C LEU A 136 -23.48 -4.41 7.97
N PRO A 137 -24.49 -3.81 8.61
CA PRO A 137 -24.74 -2.36 8.52
C PRO A 137 -23.64 -1.53 9.20
N ASP A 138 -22.88 -2.13 10.11
CA ASP A 138 -21.85 -1.46 10.91
C ASP A 138 -20.62 -1.03 10.09
N PHE A 139 -20.52 -1.38 8.80
CA PHE A 139 -19.40 -0.95 7.94
C PHE A 139 -19.26 0.58 7.83
N ALA A 140 -20.34 1.33 8.08
CA ALA A 140 -20.34 2.79 8.08
C ALA A 140 -19.48 3.39 9.20
N ARG A 141 -19.36 2.72 10.35
CA ARG A 141 -18.57 3.19 11.51
C ARG A 141 -17.06 3.23 11.22
N PRO A 142 -16.40 2.13 10.80
CA PRO A 142 -14.99 2.19 10.43
C PRO A 142 -14.75 3.09 9.20
N LEU A 143 -15.69 3.13 8.23
CA LEU A 143 -15.59 4.05 7.10
C LEU A 143 -15.63 5.53 7.53
N GLY A 144 -16.45 5.88 8.52
CA GLY A 144 -16.50 7.20 9.14
C GLY A 144 -15.17 7.57 9.79
N LYS A 145 -14.64 6.68 10.65
CA LYS A 145 -13.32 6.85 11.28
C LYS A 145 -12.20 7.01 10.23
N PHE A 146 -12.25 6.23 9.15
CA PHE A 146 -11.30 6.39 8.03
C PHE A 146 -11.35 7.80 7.44
N ARG A 147 -12.55 8.34 7.17
CA ARG A 147 -12.74 9.67 6.57
C ARG A 147 -12.23 10.80 7.47
N GLU A 148 -12.39 10.67 8.79
CA GLU A 148 -11.90 11.64 9.78
C GLU A 148 -10.36 11.80 9.70
N LEU A 149 -9.63 10.75 9.29
CA LEU A 149 -8.17 10.80 9.13
C LEU A 149 -7.68 11.72 8.00
N SER A 150 -8.58 12.18 7.12
CA SER A 150 -8.22 13.18 6.11
C SER A 150 -7.71 14.49 6.74
N GLU A 151 -8.21 14.85 7.93
CA GLU A 151 -7.76 16.05 8.64
C GLU A 151 -6.33 15.91 9.16
N VAL A 152 -5.89 14.69 9.46
CA VAL A 152 -4.52 14.39 9.89
C VAL A 152 -3.55 14.52 8.71
N CYS A 153 -3.98 14.15 7.51
CA CYS A 153 -3.14 14.17 6.31
C CYS A 153 -3.00 15.57 5.67
N ALA A 154 -3.88 16.52 6.02
CA ALA A 154 -3.96 17.82 5.37
C ALA A 154 -2.78 18.79 5.67
N PRO A 155 -2.25 18.89 6.91
CA PRO A 155 -1.12 19.76 7.20
C PRO A 155 0.15 19.33 6.47
N LEU A 156 0.96 20.28 5.96
CA LEU A 156 2.18 20.00 5.16
C LEU A 156 3.24 19.16 5.90
N SER A 157 3.36 19.32 7.21
CA SER A 157 4.30 18.58 8.05
C SER A 157 3.54 17.88 9.17
N PHE A 158 2.77 16.84 8.83
CA PHE A 158 2.08 16.05 9.85
C PHE A 158 2.97 14.95 10.45
N LEU A 159 4.07 14.59 9.77
CA LEU A 159 5.13 13.70 10.27
C LEU A 159 6.49 14.38 10.18
N GLU A 160 7.29 14.28 11.24
CA GLU A 160 8.68 14.78 11.25
C GLU A 160 9.59 14.01 10.28
N CYS A 161 9.34 12.72 10.10
CA CYS A 161 10.15 11.84 9.27
C CYS A 161 9.88 11.95 7.77
N GLY A 162 8.86 12.71 7.35
CA GLY A 162 8.40 12.76 5.96
C GLY A 162 6.97 12.27 5.85
N SER A 163 6.11 13.07 5.21
CA SER A 163 4.66 12.92 5.30
C SER A 163 4.01 12.28 4.07
N ASP A 164 4.77 11.91 3.02
CA ASP A 164 4.18 11.67 1.70
C ASP A 164 4.19 10.22 1.23
N GLU A 165 5.03 9.36 1.82
CA GLU A 165 5.24 8.01 1.32
C GLU A 165 4.06 7.02 1.57
N LEU A 166 4.21 5.77 1.13
CA LEU A 166 3.09 4.82 1.06
C LEU A 166 2.73 4.17 2.40
N PHE A 167 3.68 3.95 3.30
CA PHE A 167 3.42 3.17 4.51
C PHE A 167 2.61 3.95 5.53
N VAL A 168 3.03 5.20 5.79
CA VAL A 168 2.52 6.11 6.82
C VAL A 168 2.07 7.45 6.27
N GLY A 169 2.51 7.84 5.08
CA GLY A 169 2.24 9.13 4.48
C GLY A 169 0.92 9.28 3.71
N ARG A 170 0.78 10.43 3.04
CA ARG A 170 -0.41 10.82 2.25
C ARG A 170 -0.65 9.88 1.07
N ALA A 171 0.40 9.38 0.42
CA ALA A 171 0.24 8.41 -0.67
C ALA A 171 -0.42 7.13 -0.14
N GLY A 172 -0.03 6.66 1.05
CA GLY A 172 -0.69 5.56 1.74
C GLY A 172 -2.18 5.79 1.96
N TYR A 173 -2.53 6.95 2.54
CA TYR A 173 -3.92 7.30 2.80
C TYR A 173 -4.77 7.40 1.52
N LEU A 174 -4.26 8.04 0.47
CA LEU A 174 -4.92 8.10 -0.84
C LEU A 174 -5.07 6.70 -1.47
N CYS A 175 -4.05 5.86 -1.36
CA CYS A 175 -4.10 4.46 -1.79
C CYS A 175 -5.25 3.71 -1.10
N ALA A 176 -5.36 3.82 0.22
CA ALA A 176 -6.44 3.22 0.99
C ALA A 176 -7.83 3.71 0.54
N ALA A 177 -7.96 5.02 0.28
CA ALA A 177 -9.20 5.62 -0.19
C ALA A 177 -9.59 5.12 -1.60
N LEU A 178 -8.60 4.95 -2.49
CA LEU A 178 -8.81 4.41 -3.82
C LEU A 178 -9.27 2.95 -3.78
N VAL A 179 -8.62 2.11 -2.95
CA VAL A 179 -9.01 0.71 -2.72
C VAL A 179 -10.45 0.64 -2.23
N LEU A 180 -10.80 1.45 -1.22
CA LEU A 180 -12.16 1.51 -0.69
C LEU A 180 -13.17 1.95 -1.76
N LYS A 181 -12.85 2.97 -2.57
CA LYS A 181 -13.72 3.46 -3.65
C LYS A 181 -14.00 2.36 -4.67
N GLN A 182 -12.95 1.67 -5.13
CA GLN A 182 -13.05 0.60 -6.11
C GLN A 182 -13.84 -0.61 -5.59
N ARG A 183 -13.59 -1.02 -4.34
CA ARG A 183 -14.20 -2.23 -3.76
C ARG A 183 -15.61 -2.01 -3.23
N LEU A 184 -15.92 -0.83 -2.72
CA LEU A 184 -17.27 -0.49 -2.23
C LEU A 184 -18.18 0.05 -3.33
N GLY A 185 -17.62 0.51 -4.46
CA GLY A 185 -18.38 1.11 -5.55
C GLY A 185 -19.03 2.44 -5.17
N MET A 186 -18.40 3.20 -4.28
CA MET A 186 -18.92 4.48 -3.80
C MET A 186 -17.80 5.47 -3.50
N GLU A 187 -18.11 6.76 -3.51
CA GLU A 187 -17.15 7.79 -3.12
C GLU A 187 -16.83 7.72 -1.62
N VAL A 188 -15.53 7.62 -1.32
CA VAL A 188 -15.01 7.53 0.04
C VAL A 188 -14.65 8.90 0.58
N LEU A 189 -13.96 9.71 -0.22
CA LEU A 189 -13.56 11.07 0.11
C LEU A 189 -14.29 12.07 -0.79
N THR A 190 -14.51 13.28 -0.27
CA THR A 190 -15.05 14.38 -1.07
C THR A 190 -14.00 14.92 -2.04
N PRO A 191 -14.40 15.53 -3.16
CA PRO A 191 -13.46 16.20 -4.07
C PRO A 191 -12.58 17.25 -3.37
N ALA A 192 -13.11 17.94 -2.36
CA ALA A 192 -12.35 18.92 -1.58
C ALA A 192 -11.24 18.26 -0.74
N GLN A 193 -11.54 17.14 -0.08
CA GLN A 193 -10.54 16.36 0.67
C GLN A 193 -9.44 15.82 -0.24
N ILE A 194 -9.80 15.24 -1.38
CA ILE A 194 -8.84 14.71 -2.36
C ILE A 194 -7.92 15.82 -2.85
N LYS A 195 -8.49 16.96 -3.28
CA LYS A 195 -7.72 18.13 -3.73
C LYS A 195 -6.79 18.65 -2.65
N SER A 196 -7.28 18.78 -1.41
CA SER A 196 -6.48 19.24 -0.28
C SER A 196 -5.24 18.37 -0.06
N ILE A 197 -5.41 17.04 -0.06
CA ILE A 197 -4.30 16.10 0.16
C ILE A 197 -3.34 16.09 -1.03
N CYS A 198 -3.84 16.10 -2.27
CA CYS A 198 -2.99 16.17 -3.46
C CYS A 198 -2.16 17.46 -3.49
N LEU A 199 -2.78 18.60 -3.16
CA LEU A 199 -2.07 19.88 -3.05
C LEU A 199 -1.01 19.85 -1.95
N ALA A 200 -1.28 19.20 -0.81
CA ALA A 200 -0.30 19.04 0.24
C ALA A 200 0.92 18.20 -0.21
N ILE A 201 0.71 17.12 -0.96
CA ILE A 201 1.77 16.30 -1.56
C ILE A 201 2.60 17.12 -2.56
N LEU A 202 1.93 17.90 -3.42
CA LEU A 202 2.61 18.73 -4.43
C LEU A 202 3.45 19.83 -3.77
N GLU A 203 2.88 20.52 -2.79
CA GLU A 203 3.54 21.63 -2.11
C GLU A 203 4.72 21.15 -1.25
N SER A 204 4.58 20.02 -0.53
CA SER A 204 5.71 19.44 0.21
C SER A 204 6.85 19.05 -0.73
N GLY A 205 6.52 18.44 -1.88
CA GLY A 205 7.49 18.04 -2.90
C GLY A 205 8.24 19.21 -3.52
N LYS A 206 7.51 20.28 -3.88
CA LYS A 206 8.07 21.54 -4.40
C LYS A 206 9.01 22.18 -3.37
N GLN A 207 8.55 22.33 -2.13
CA GLN A 207 9.33 22.96 -1.06
C GLN A 207 10.62 22.18 -0.79
N TYR A 208 10.56 20.84 -0.77
CA TYR A 208 11.73 20.01 -0.57
C TYR A 208 12.72 20.13 -1.73
N ALA A 209 12.24 20.04 -2.98
CA ALA A 209 13.07 20.18 -4.18
C ALA A 209 13.80 21.53 -4.20
N VAL A 210 13.10 22.63 -3.93
CA VAL A 210 13.70 23.98 -3.84
C VAL A 210 14.73 24.05 -2.70
N LYS A 211 14.38 23.58 -1.51
CA LYS A 211 15.25 23.60 -0.32
C LYS A 211 16.55 22.82 -0.55
N LYS A 212 16.47 21.68 -1.23
CA LYS A 212 17.61 20.81 -1.56
C LYS A 212 18.25 21.14 -2.91
N ARG A 213 17.79 22.18 -3.60
CA ARG A 213 18.27 22.65 -4.91
C ARG A 213 18.28 21.52 -5.95
N LYS A 214 17.21 20.72 -5.98
CA LYS A 214 17.04 19.66 -6.97
C LYS A 214 16.71 20.28 -8.34
N PRO A 215 17.23 19.72 -9.43
CA PRO A 215 16.95 20.19 -10.78
C PRO A 215 15.57 19.76 -11.31
N PHE A 216 14.84 18.92 -10.57
CA PHE A 216 13.53 18.36 -10.92
C PHE A 216 12.44 18.90 -9.99
N PRO A 217 11.17 18.95 -10.44
CA PRO A 217 10.15 19.78 -9.80
C PRO A 217 9.63 19.23 -8.47
N LEU A 218 9.52 17.92 -8.31
CA LEU A 218 9.05 17.28 -7.08
C LEU A 218 10.09 16.32 -6.53
N MET A 219 10.37 16.41 -5.24
CA MET A 219 11.21 15.44 -4.54
C MET A 219 10.78 15.27 -3.11
N TYR A 220 11.01 14.10 -2.54
CA TYR A 220 10.57 13.75 -1.20
C TYR A 220 11.70 13.07 -0.44
N SER A 221 11.61 13.08 0.88
CA SER A 221 12.48 12.25 1.71
C SER A 221 11.71 11.62 2.83
N TYR A 222 12.12 10.41 3.20
CA TYR A 222 11.67 9.71 4.38
C TYR A 222 12.88 9.38 5.26
N TYR A 223 12.85 9.81 6.53
CA TYR A 223 13.99 9.82 7.45
C TYR A 223 15.28 10.44 6.86
N GLY A 224 15.11 11.44 6.00
CA GLY A 224 16.21 12.14 5.34
C GLY A 224 16.75 11.46 4.08
N THR A 225 16.30 10.24 3.76
CA THR A 225 16.67 9.51 2.56
C THR A 225 15.71 9.79 1.41
N GLU A 226 16.24 10.01 0.22
CA GLU A 226 15.51 10.29 -1.01
C GLU A 226 15.23 8.98 -1.77
N TYR A 227 14.31 8.18 -1.25
CA TYR A 227 13.95 6.89 -1.85
C TYR A 227 13.29 7.04 -3.22
N LEU A 228 13.58 6.12 -4.13
CA LEU A 228 12.94 6.07 -5.46
C LEU A 228 11.82 5.02 -5.56
N GLY A 229 11.93 3.92 -4.81
CA GLY A 229 11.04 2.76 -4.90
C GLY A 229 9.62 2.98 -4.34
N ALA A 230 8.78 1.94 -4.43
CA ALA A 230 7.36 2.03 -4.10
C ALA A 230 7.02 2.04 -2.61
N ALA A 231 7.94 1.62 -1.72
CA ALA A 231 7.64 1.63 -0.29
C ALA A 231 7.68 3.04 0.29
N HIS A 232 8.85 3.68 0.20
CA HIS A 232 9.13 4.94 0.90
C HIS A 232 9.43 6.10 -0.05
N GLY A 233 9.29 5.89 -1.36
CA GLY A 233 9.92 6.72 -2.36
C GLY A 233 9.00 7.31 -3.42
N LEU A 234 9.67 8.02 -4.33
CA LEU A 234 9.08 8.83 -5.38
C LEU A 234 8.08 8.07 -6.24
N SER A 235 8.35 6.78 -6.55
CA SER A 235 7.45 5.94 -7.36
C SER A 235 6.01 5.96 -6.82
N SER A 236 5.78 5.52 -5.58
CA SER A 236 4.42 5.43 -5.04
C SER A 236 3.71 6.77 -4.88
N ILE A 237 4.48 7.84 -4.65
CA ILE A 237 3.94 9.19 -4.48
C ILE A 237 3.41 9.68 -5.84
N LEU A 238 4.22 9.57 -6.90
CA LEU A 238 3.81 9.94 -8.25
C LEU A 238 2.66 9.06 -8.74
N GLN A 239 2.72 7.76 -8.44
CA GLN A 239 1.64 6.81 -8.72
C GLN A 239 0.30 7.28 -8.15
N MET A 240 0.29 7.77 -6.91
CA MET A 240 -0.93 8.28 -6.29
C MET A 240 -1.40 9.60 -6.91
N LEU A 241 -0.49 10.52 -7.23
CA LEU A 241 -0.86 11.75 -7.94
C LEU A 241 -1.45 11.45 -9.32
N LEU A 242 -0.89 10.51 -10.08
CA LEU A 242 -1.45 10.02 -11.35
C LEU A 242 -2.80 9.34 -11.16
N SER A 243 -3.02 8.67 -10.02
CA SER A 243 -4.31 8.02 -9.73
C SER A 243 -5.44 9.00 -9.44
N TYR A 244 -5.09 10.23 -9.05
CA TYR A 244 -6.01 11.34 -8.80
C TYR A 244 -5.79 12.49 -9.77
N PHE A 245 -5.27 12.21 -10.97
CA PHE A 245 -4.85 13.21 -11.95
C PHE A 245 -5.94 14.22 -12.33
N GLU A 246 -7.21 13.78 -12.36
CA GLU A 246 -8.38 14.64 -12.63
C GLU A 246 -8.61 15.74 -11.57
N TYR A 247 -8.06 15.58 -10.37
CA TYR A 247 -8.18 16.55 -9.28
C TYR A 247 -7.06 17.59 -9.30
N LEU A 248 -6.03 17.39 -10.13
CA LEU A 248 -4.88 18.28 -10.25
C LEU A 248 -5.15 19.42 -11.24
N GLN A 249 -4.53 20.58 -11.02
CA GLN A 249 -4.55 21.66 -12.01
C GLN A 249 -3.58 21.32 -13.16
N PRO A 250 -3.80 21.85 -14.38
CA PRO A 250 -2.93 21.55 -15.53
C PRO A 250 -1.43 21.82 -15.27
N ALA A 251 -1.12 22.89 -14.53
CA ALA A 251 0.27 23.19 -14.16
C ALA A 251 0.86 22.13 -13.21
N ASP A 252 0.07 21.60 -12.28
CA ASP A 252 0.53 20.55 -11.36
C ASP A 252 0.64 19.19 -12.06
N GLN A 253 -0.26 18.90 -13.01
CA GLN A 253 -0.20 17.71 -13.86
C GLN A 253 1.13 17.64 -14.63
N GLU A 254 1.57 18.76 -15.19
CA GLU A 254 2.85 18.89 -15.89
C GLU A 254 4.04 18.59 -14.95
N LEU A 255 4.02 19.11 -13.72
CA LEU A 255 5.07 18.84 -12.73
C LEU A 255 5.15 17.35 -12.34
N VAL A 256 4.00 16.68 -12.27
CA VAL A 256 3.95 15.23 -12.02
C VAL A 256 4.61 14.47 -13.17
N TRP A 257 4.27 14.79 -14.42
CA TRP A 257 4.88 14.14 -15.59
C TRP A 257 6.38 14.39 -15.68
N GLN A 258 6.85 15.62 -15.48
CA GLN A 258 8.29 15.91 -15.43
C GLN A 258 9.02 15.15 -14.32
N SER A 259 8.34 14.86 -13.20
CA SER A 259 8.90 14.05 -12.12
C SER A 259 8.90 12.55 -12.46
N VAL A 260 7.94 12.09 -13.25
CA VAL A 260 7.91 10.72 -13.80
C VAL A 260 9.07 10.52 -14.78
N ASP A 261 9.26 11.45 -15.72
CA ASP A 261 10.38 11.41 -16.67
C ASP A 261 11.71 11.33 -15.92
N PHE A 262 11.88 12.17 -14.91
CA PHE A 262 13.06 12.12 -14.03
C PHE A 262 13.25 10.75 -13.36
N LEU A 263 12.19 10.14 -12.84
CA LEU A 263 12.26 8.82 -12.21
C LEU A 263 12.66 7.74 -13.24
N MET A 264 12.16 7.82 -14.48
CA MET A 264 12.52 6.89 -15.54
C MET A 264 14.00 7.05 -15.93
N ASP A 265 14.52 8.27 -15.95
CA ASP A 265 15.94 8.56 -16.19
C ASP A 265 16.88 8.00 -15.10
N GLN A 266 16.36 7.54 -13.96
CA GLN A 266 17.17 6.91 -12.91
C GLN A 266 17.41 5.40 -13.14
N GLU A 267 16.89 4.83 -14.22
CA GLU A 267 17.09 3.42 -14.56
C GLU A 267 18.58 3.09 -14.78
N GLN A 268 19.01 1.97 -14.21
CA GLN A 268 20.35 1.42 -14.33
C GLN A 268 20.24 -0.09 -14.61
N ASN A 269 20.59 -0.51 -15.84
CA ASN A 269 20.56 -1.91 -16.26
C ASN A 269 19.20 -2.60 -16.05
N SER A 270 18.12 -1.94 -16.46
CA SER A 270 16.72 -2.38 -16.29
C SER A 270 16.27 -2.51 -14.84
N ASN A 271 16.94 -1.80 -13.93
CA ASN A 271 16.60 -1.74 -12.51
C ASN A 271 16.71 -0.30 -11.97
N TRP A 272 16.20 -0.03 -10.77
CA TRP A 272 16.24 1.28 -10.14
C TRP A 272 17.02 1.23 -8.82
N PRO A 273 17.88 2.22 -8.54
CA PRO A 273 18.55 2.28 -7.26
C PRO A 273 17.51 2.53 -6.14
N PRO A 274 17.76 2.03 -4.92
CA PRO A 274 16.90 2.27 -3.76
C PRO A 274 16.72 3.76 -3.44
N GLU A 275 17.82 4.52 -3.49
CA GLU A 275 17.87 5.95 -3.20
C GLU A 275 18.51 6.75 -4.34
N LEU A 276 18.19 8.04 -4.41
CA LEU A 276 18.76 8.93 -5.42
C LEU A 276 20.28 9.06 -5.24
N GLY A 277 21.01 8.85 -6.33
CA GLY A 277 22.47 9.01 -6.39
C GLY A 277 23.26 7.74 -6.09
N GLU A 278 22.59 6.65 -5.70
CA GLU A 278 23.21 5.34 -5.55
C GLU A 278 23.46 4.67 -6.92
N THR A 279 24.55 3.89 -7.02
CA THR A 279 24.85 3.06 -8.18
C THR A 279 24.53 1.60 -7.86
N ILE A 280 23.80 0.92 -8.74
CA ILE A 280 23.44 -0.49 -8.53
C ILE A 280 24.68 -1.37 -8.70
N GLU A 281 25.15 -1.93 -7.60
CA GLU A 281 26.16 -2.98 -7.61
C GLU A 281 25.51 -4.36 -7.79
N ARG A 282 26.00 -5.18 -8.73
CA ARG A 282 25.43 -6.52 -9.00
C ARG A 282 25.36 -7.42 -7.77
N GLU A 283 26.27 -7.27 -6.82
CA GLU A 283 26.32 -8.09 -5.60
C GLU A 283 25.26 -7.66 -4.56
N ASN A 284 24.82 -6.40 -4.63
CA ASN A 284 23.89 -5.77 -3.69
C ASN A 284 22.58 -5.35 -4.35
N GLU A 285 22.31 -5.83 -5.55
CA GLU A 285 21.14 -5.48 -6.33
C GLU A 285 19.84 -5.77 -5.55
N LEU A 286 18.95 -4.79 -5.52
CA LEU A 286 17.62 -4.91 -4.93
C LEU A 286 16.61 -5.03 -6.07
N VAL A 287 15.94 -6.18 -6.15
CA VAL A 287 14.86 -6.45 -7.11
C VAL A 287 13.60 -6.76 -6.29
N HIS A 288 13.15 -5.75 -5.53
CA HIS A 288 12.02 -5.87 -4.62
C HIS A 288 10.91 -4.90 -5.01
N TRP A 289 9.70 -5.15 -4.51
CA TRP A 289 8.63 -4.16 -4.62
C TRP A 289 8.97 -2.85 -3.89
N CYS A 290 9.61 -2.93 -2.72
CA CYS A 290 9.98 -1.75 -1.95
C CYS A 290 11.08 -0.91 -2.63
N HIS A 291 12.05 -1.57 -3.26
CA HIS A 291 13.23 -0.97 -3.89
C HIS A 291 13.63 -1.77 -5.13
N GLY A 292 13.68 -1.10 -6.28
CA GLY A 292 14.03 -1.70 -7.57
C GLY A 292 12.87 -1.75 -8.57
N ALA A 293 13.14 -2.36 -9.72
CA ALA A 293 12.23 -2.46 -10.86
C ALA A 293 10.81 -2.94 -10.49
N PRO A 294 10.61 -3.95 -9.63
CA PRO A 294 9.25 -4.42 -9.34
C PRO A 294 8.34 -3.35 -8.71
N GLY A 295 8.92 -2.35 -8.04
CA GLY A 295 8.18 -1.20 -7.49
C GLY A 295 8.10 0.02 -8.42
N SER A 296 9.01 0.14 -9.39
CA SER A 296 9.05 1.27 -10.34
C SER A 296 8.29 0.99 -11.64
N PHE A 297 8.22 -0.27 -12.05
CA PHE A 297 7.55 -0.74 -13.28
C PHE A 297 6.07 -0.35 -13.42
N PRO A 298 5.25 -0.26 -12.35
CA PRO A 298 3.86 0.18 -12.47
C PRO A 298 3.73 1.56 -13.13
N ILE A 299 4.72 2.44 -13.00
CA ILE A 299 4.73 3.78 -13.62
C ILE A 299 5.15 3.72 -15.09
N ASP A 300 6.07 2.84 -15.44
CA ASP A 300 6.55 2.64 -16.83
C ASP A 300 5.42 2.09 -17.74
N ALA A 301 4.58 1.20 -17.21
CA ALA A 301 3.45 0.62 -17.94
C ALA A 301 2.22 1.55 -18.08
N MET A 302 2.25 2.79 -17.55
CA MET A 302 1.05 3.63 -17.35
C MET A 302 0.54 4.45 -18.54
N HIS A 303 1.00 4.18 -19.75
CA HIS A 303 0.43 4.76 -20.97
C HIS A 303 -1.01 4.29 -21.31
N GLY A 304 -1.69 3.47 -20.49
CA GLY A 304 -3.02 2.96 -20.88
C GLY A 304 -3.99 2.40 -19.84
N GLN A 305 -3.61 2.04 -18.61
CA GLN A 305 -4.56 1.60 -17.57
C GLN A 305 -3.85 1.46 -16.22
N MET A 306 -4.40 2.07 -15.16
CA MET A 306 -3.90 1.90 -13.79
C MET A 306 -4.19 0.49 -13.28
N PHE A 307 -3.18 -0.38 -13.28
CA PHE A 307 -3.25 -1.62 -12.52
C PHE A 307 -2.48 -1.47 -11.21
N PHE A 308 -3.24 -1.42 -10.13
CA PHE A 308 -2.73 -1.77 -8.81
C PHE A 308 -2.39 -3.26 -8.82
N TYR A 309 -1.10 -3.59 -8.74
CA TYR A 309 -0.65 -4.83 -8.10
C TYR A 309 -0.14 -4.47 -6.71
N VAL A 310 -1.01 -3.91 -5.87
CA VAL A 310 -0.78 -3.89 -4.42
C VAL A 310 -1.81 -4.83 -3.83
N TRP A 311 -1.30 -6.02 -3.48
CA TRP A 311 -1.81 -7.06 -2.58
C TRP A 311 -3.33 -7.20 -2.40
#